data_AF-A0A6P0KB55-F1
#
_entry.id   AF-A0A6P0KB55-F1
#
_cell.length_a   1.000
_cell.length_b   1.000
_cell.length_c   1.000
_cell.angle_alpha   90.00
_cell.angle_beta   90.00
_cell.angle_gamma   90.00
#
_symmetry.space_group_name_H-M   'P 1'
#
loop_
_entity.id
_entity.type
_entity.pdbx_description
1 polymer ?
#
loop_
_entity_poly.entity_id
_entity_poly.type
_entity_poly.pdbx_seq_one_letter_code
_entity_poly.pdbx_strand_id
1 'polypeptide(L)'
;MSKEEAAFPVDGQLLMVLPRAGASIRNPDVQLPILRTDANGYYLEMRVDADPEEEGEVAVTRRVLLNNLSESEWAQLKKQYDNLDLNACTDQGLNKALEKISDRRIQRLFVALLTFLNPRQVAIVLFLYKETASRGNSPLVSFRSNDLLESLGYKRTKDGGFTARMRSQLNQDLVALHRTELVFAQSLNKGKQVGAKVTIKSILRIRDYEIDNVPRNFDLAKAADYTYELADAYTVALEFFDGPSRTGDYVLFPNSIEARQKSGGNAKHDYKMKLLVYLVSRMKWDKLSDGQYLLISKRYLLKNLDLLGSNNSRNHQILWRTIKQLIGEGYILKAQELPGKRKMTKIQFQINPEKLRCR
;
A
#
# COMPACT_ATOMS: atom_id res chain seq x y z
N MET A 1 23.19 27.28 -0.12
CA MET A 1 22.37 26.06 -0.32
C MET A 1 21.70 25.72 0.99
N SER A 2 20.41 26.04 1.14
CA SER A 2 19.65 25.87 2.39
C SER A 2 19.29 24.40 2.62
N LYS A 3 19.25 24.00 3.90
CA LYS A 3 19.03 22.63 4.40
C LYS A 3 17.62 22.04 4.13
N GLU A 4 16.85 22.60 3.20
CA GLU A 4 15.43 22.26 2.98
C GLU A 4 15.17 21.20 1.88
N GLU A 5 16.18 20.76 1.13
CA GLU A 5 16.00 19.77 0.03
C GLU A 5 16.31 18.29 0.40
N ALA A 6 16.51 17.95 1.68
CA ALA A 6 16.96 16.60 2.08
C ALA A 6 15.83 15.56 2.30
N ALA A 7 14.56 15.99 2.31
CA ALA A 7 13.43 15.13 2.64
C ALA A 7 12.17 15.52 1.83
N PHE A 8 11.22 14.59 1.72
CA PHE A 8 9.93 14.80 1.07
C PHE A 8 8.79 14.42 2.03
N PRO A 9 7.71 15.21 2.09
CA PRO A 9 6.60 14.99 3.01
C PRO A 9 5.56 14.00 2.46
N VAL A 10 5.21 12.99 3.25
CA VAL A 10 4.15 12.00 2.97
C VAL A 10 2.97 12.24 3.91
N ASP A 11 1.76 12.20 3.35
CA ASP A 11 0.51 12.50 4.06
C ASP A 11 0.25 11.59 5.27
N GLY A 12 -0.14 12.18 6.40
CA GLY A 12 -0.38 11.48 7.65
C GLY A 12 -1.56 10.52 7.57
N GLN A 13 -2.66 10.91 6.91
CA GLN A 13 -3.85 10.06 6.74
C GLN A 13 -3.52 8.85 5.86
N LEU A 14 -2.71 9.02 4.81
CA LEU A 14 -2.19 7.89 4.04
C LEU A 14 -1.36 6.95 4.94
N LEU A 15 -0.40 7.50 5.69
CA LEU A 15 0.44 6.71 6.59
C LEU A 15 -0.37 5.95 7.64
N MET A 16 -1.47 6.53 8.13
CA MET A 16 -2.41 5.88 9.03
C MET A 16 -2.94 4.56 8.46
N VAL A 17 -3.37 4.57 7.19
CA VAL A 17 -4.06 3.44 6.58
C VAL A 17 -3.11 2.44 5.92
N LEU A 18 -1.92 2.87 5.48
CA LEU A 18 -0.96 2.02 4.73
C LEU A 18 -0.68 0.65 5.38
N PRO A 19 -0.41 0.54 6.71
CA PRO A 19 -0.11 -0.75 7.32
C PRO A 19 -1.25 -1.77 7.16
N ARG A 20 -2.49 -1.35 7.38
CA ARG A 20 -3.67 -2.22 7.24
C ARG A 20 -4.08 -2.42 5.79
N ALA A 21 -3.97 -1.37 4.99
CA ALA A 21 -4.24 -1.42 3.57
C ALA A 21 -3.24 -2.32 2.80
N GLY A 22 -2.06 -2.62 3.35
CA GLY A 22 -1.08 -3.57 2.78
C GLY A 22 -1.01 -4.94 3.45
N ALA A 23 -1.89 -5.25 4.41
CA ALA A 23 -1.97 -6.55 5.05
C ALA A 23 -2.18 -7.69 4.03
N SER A 24 -1.43 -8.78 4.16
CA SER A 24 -1.55 -9.93 3.27
C SER A 24 -2.80 -10.75 3.57
N ILE A 25 -3.26 -11.57 2.62
CA ILE A 25 -4.40 -12.50 2.82
C ILE A 25 -4.19 -13.49 3.99
N ARG A 26 -2.94 -13.69 4.43
CA ARG A 26 -2.61 -14.56 5.57
C ARG A 26 -2.80 -13.87 6.92
N ASN A 27 -2.98 -12.54 6.92
CA ASN A 27 -3.14 -11.77 8.14
C ASN A 27 -4.43 -12.21 8.86
N PRO A 28 -4.39 -12.48 10.17
CA PRO A 28 -5.55 -12.99 10.90
C PRO A 28 -6.72 -12.00 10.97
N ASP A 29 -6.46 -10.70 10.77
CA ASP A 29 -7.50 -9.67 10.81
C ASP A 29 -8.10 -9.41 9.41
N VAL A 30 -7.62 -10.11 8.39
CA VAL A 30 -8.17 -10.03 7.04
C VAL A 30 -9.40 -10.90 6.94
N GLN A 31 -10.50 -10.29 6.54
CA GLN A 31 -11.69 -10.97 6.06
C GLN A 31 -11.55 -11.17 4.56
N LEU A 32 -11.78 -12.40 4.10
CA LEU A 32 -11.65 -12.77 2.69
C LEU A 32 -12.56 -11.88 1.80
N PRO A 33 -12.17 -11.64 0.54
CA PRO A 33 -12.95 -10.80 -0.36
C PRO A 33 -14.39 -11.30 -0.50
N ILE A 34 -15.39 -10.44 -0.45
CA ILE A 34 -16.81 -10.73 -0.65
C ILE A 34 -17.39 -9.91 -1.80
N LEU A 35 -18.42 -10.45 -2.45
CA LEU A 35 -19.20 -9.72 -3.46
C LEU A 35 -20.32 -8.93 -2.79
N ARG A 36 -20.37 -7.61 -3.04
CA ARG A 36 -21.36 -6.69 -2.47
C ARG A 36 -22.08 -5.91 -3.56
N THR A 37 -23.26 -5.41 -3.22
CA THR A 37 -24.06 -4.50 -4.06
C THR A 37 -24.53 -3.36 -3.18
N ASP A 38 -24.39 -2.13 -3.69
CA ASP A 38 -24.99 -0.93 -3.12
C ASP A 38 -25.60 -0.05 -4.24
N ALA A 39 -26.07 1.15 -3.89
CA ALA A 39 -26.70 2.09 -4.84
C ALA A 39 -25.79 2.50 -6.03
N ASN A 40 -24.48 2.35 -5.89
CA ASN A 40 -23.47 2.74 -6.89
C ASN A 40 -23.00 1.54 -7.73
N GLY A 41 -23.50 0.33 -7.47
CA GLY A 41 -23.27 -0.86 -8.31
C GLY A 41 -22.73 -2.07 -7.56
N TYR A 42 -21.98 -2.89 -8.28
CA TYR A 42 -21.42 -4.16 -7.80
C TYR A 42 -19.97 -4.00 -7.38
N TYR A 43 -19.60 -4.58 -6.24
CA TYR A 43 -18.28 -4.44 -5.65
C TYR A 43 -17.67 -5.79 -5.29
N LEU A 44 -16.35 -5.85 -5.39
CA LEU A 44 -15.54 -6.82 -4.69
C LEU A 44 -14.85 -6.10 -3.52
N GLU A 45 -15.11 -6.55 -2.29
CA GLU A 45 -14.64 -5.88 -1.07
C GLU A 45 -13.87 -6.84 -0.16
N MET A 46 -12.80 -6.38 0.45
CA MET A 46 -11.98 -7.14 1.39
C MET A 46 -11.68 -6.24 2.59
N ARG A 47 -11.98 -6.71 3.80
CA ARG A 47 -11.85 -5.91 5.02
C ARG A 47 -10.66 -6.37 5.85
N VAL A 48 -9.97 -5.40 6.44
CA VAL A 48 -8.94 -5.62 7.44
C VAL A 48 -9.41 -4.93 8.71
N ASP A 49 -9.70 -5.71 9.74
CA ASP A 49 -10.18 -5.16 11.00
C ASP A 49 -9.08 -4.38 11.73
N ALA A 50 -9.49 -3.35 12.47
CA ALA A 50 -8.64 -2.78 13.51
C ALA A 50 -8.56 -3.75 14.67
N ASP A 51 -7.45 -3.73 15.38
CA ASP A 51 -7.35 -4.51 16.59
C ASP A 51 -7.81 -3.67 17.80
N PRO A 52 -8.73 -4.19 18.62
CA PRO A 52 -9.26 -3.45 19.75
C PRO A 52 -8.23 -3.18 20.87
N GLU A 53 -7.09 -3.89 20.91
CA GLU A 53 -6.08 -3.67 21.96
C GLU A 53 -5.01 -2.62 21.57
N GLU A 54 -5.07 -2.03 20.37
CA GLU A 54 -4.13 -1.01 19.89
C GLU A 54 -4.85 0.28 19.45
N GLU A 55 -4.82 1.30 20.32
CA GLU A 55 -5.57 2.57 20.15
C GLU A 55 -5.30 3.34 18.84
N GLY A 56 -4.14 3.13 18.21
CA GLY A 56 -3.77 3.79 16.95
C GLY A 56 -4.05 3.00 15.67
N GLU A 57 -4.72 1.85 15.73
CA GLU A 57 -5.06 1.08 14.52
C GLU A 57 -6.44 1.47 13.94
N VAL A 58 -6.54 1.49 12.60
CA VAL A 58 -7.76 1.83 11.88
C VAL A 58 -8.18 0.67 10.97
N ALA A 59 -9.46 0.32 11.02
CA ALA A 59 -10.03 -0.70 10.15
C ALA A 59 -10.12 -0.14 8.72
N VAL A 60 -9.73 -0.95 7.74
CA VAL A 60 -9.70 -0.55 6.34
C VAL A 60 -10.41 -1.59 5.49
N THR A 61 -11.40 -1.15 4.73
CA THR A 61 -11.97 -1.93 3.63
C THR A 61 -11.30 -1.51 2.33
N ARG A 62 -10.78 -2.48 1.60
CA ARG A 62 -10.34 -2.33 0.22
C ARG A 62 -11.52 -2.75 -0.66
N ARG A 63 -11.87 -1.95 -1.65
CA ARG A 63 -12.92 -2.34 -2.60
C ARG A 63 -12.61 -1.94 -4.02
N VAL A 64 -13.13 -2.72 -4.96
CA VAL A 64 -13.04 -2.45 -6.38
C VAL A 64 -14.45 -2.50 -6.96
N LEU A 65 -14.80 -1.48 -7.72
CA LEU A 65 -16.05 -1.40 -8.46
C LEU A 65 -15.99 -2.34 -9.69
N LEU A 66 -17.01 -3.17 -9.83
CA LEU A 66 -17.18 -4.13 -10.93
C LEU A 66 -18.08 -3.51 -12.01
N ASN A 67 -17.55 -2.51 -12.70
CA ASN A 67 -18.26 -1.79 -13.77
C ASN A 67 -18.76 -2.72 -14.88
N ASN A 68 -19.83 -2.29 -15.54
CA ASN A 68 -20.36 -2.89 -16.76
C ASN A 68 -20.72 -4.37 -16.62
N LEU A 69 -21.18 -4.78 -15.44
CA LEU A 69 -21.79 -6.10 -15.26
C LEU A 69 -23.30 -5.99 -15.47
N SER A 70 -23.81 -6.80 -16.39
CA SER A 70 -25.23 -7.11 -16.46
C SER A 70 -25.67 -7.95 -15.24
N GLU A 71 -26.98 -7.98 -14.98
CA GLU A 71 -27.55 -8.79 -13.89
C GLU A 71 -27.23 -10.28 -14.04
N SER A 72 -27.18 -10.79 -15.28
CA SER A 72 -26.85 -12.18 -15.57
C SER A 72 -25.38 -12.49 -15.29
N GLU A 73 -24.46 -11.61 -15.70
CA GLU A 73 -23.03 -11.75 -15.40
C GLU A 73 -22.77 -11.68 -13.89
N TRP A 74 -23.48 -10.81 -13.17
CA TRP A 74 -23.42 -10.74 -11.71
C TRP A 74 -23.89 -12.04 -11.04
N ALA A 75 -25.02 -12.59 -11.47
CA ALA A 75 -25.54 -13.85 -10.95
C ALA A 75 -24.57 -15.02 -11.23
N GLN A 76 -23.98 -15.06 -12.43
CA GLN A 76 -22.95 -16.05 -12.77
C GLN A 76 -21.71 -15.90 -11.89
N LEU A 77 -21.25 -14.67 -11.67
CA LEU A 77 -20.10 -14.38 -10.83
C LEU A 77 -20.34 -14.81 -9.37
N LYS A 78 -21.51 -14.51 -8.79
CA LYS A 78 -21.88 -14.99 -7.45
C LYS A 78 -21.79 -16.51 -7.35
N LYS A 79 -22.37 -17.22 -8.31
CA LYS A 79 -22.32 -18.69 -8.35
C LYS A 79 -20.88 -19.22 -8.46
N GLN A 80 -20.01 -18.56 -9.23
CA GLN A 80 -18.60 -18.94 -9.29
C GLN A 80 -17.92 -18.71 -7.93
N TYR A 81 -18.15 -17.54 -7.34
CA TYR A 81 -17.59 -17.14 -6.05
C TYR A 81 -17.97 -18.08 -4.90
N ASP A 82 -19.24 -18.49 -4.81
CA ASP A 82 -19.71 -19.42 -3.76
C ASP A 82 -19.00 -20.78 -3.81
N ASN A 83 -18.41 -21.13 -4.96
CA ASN A 83 -17.66 -22.37 -5.18
C ASN A 83 -16.12 -22.18 -5.10
N LEU A 84 -15.65 -20.97 -4.79
CA LEU A 84 -14.23 -20.68 -4.59
C LEU A 84 -13.81 -21.02 -3.16
N ASP A 85 -12.79 -21.87 -3.04
CA ASP A 85 -12.06 -21.99 -1.79
C ASP A 85 -11.00 -20.88 -1.73
N LEU A 86 -11.38 -19.73 -1.20
CA LEU A 86 -10.46 -18.60 -1.04
C LEU A 86 -9.37 -18.89 0.00
N ASN A 87 -9.58 -19.85 0.92
CA ASN A 87 -8.52 -20.27 1.84
C ASN A 87 -7.40 -20.98 1.08
N ALA A 88 -7.69 -21.68 -0.02
CA ALA A 88 -6.67 -22.25 -0.89
C ALA A 88 -5.70 -21.20 -1.49
N CYS A 89 -6.02 -19.90 -1.46
CA CYS A 89 -5.10 -18.83 -1.85
C CYS A 89 -3.79 -18.86 -1.04
N THR A 90 -3.85 -19.24 0.25
CA THR A 90 -2.66 -19.30 1.10
C THR A 90 -1.80 -20.52 0.81
N ASP A 91 -2.43 -21.61 0.42
CA ASP A 91 -1.82 -22.95 0.37
C ASP A 91 -1.35 -23.32 -1.03
N GLN A 92 -2.18 -23.02 -2.04
CA GLN A 92 -1.95 -23.39 -3.44
C GLN A 92 -1.58 -22.20 -4.34
N GLY A 93 -1.69 -20.99 -3.80
CA GLY A 93 -1.38 -19.73 -4.49
C GLY A 93 -2.58 -19.11 -5.20
N LEU A 94 -2.52 -17.78 -5.35
CA LEU A 94 -3.63 -16.95 -5.85
C LEU A 94 -4.14 -17.37 -7.23
N ASN A 95 -3.23 -17.62 -8.18
CA ASN A 95 -3.64 -17.96 -9.54
C ASN A 95 -4.47 -19.25 -9.56
N LYS A 96 -3.99 -20.28 -8.86
CA LYS A 96 -4.67 -21.58 -8.79
C LYS A 96 -6.00 -21.51 -8.04
N ALA A 97 -6.05 -20.75 -6.95
CA ALA A 97 -7.29 -20.53 -6.20
C ALA A 97 -8.36 -19.81 -7.03
N LEU A 98 -7.96 -18.96 -7.98
CA LEU A 98 -8.86 -18.16 -8.82
C LEU A 98 -9.04 -18.73 -10.24
N GLU A 99 -8.52 -19.93 -10.55
CA GLU A 99 -8.61 -20.55 -11.89
C GLU A 99 -10.06 -20.82 -12.32
N LYS A 100 -10.98 -21.01 -11.36
CA LYS A 100 -12.40 -21.26 -11.63
C LYS A 100 -13.18 -20.00 -12.05
N ILE A 101 -12.61 -18.81 -11.89
CA ILE A 101 -13.22 -17.57 -12.39
C ILE A 101 -12.98 -17.50 -13.90
N SER A 102 -14.05 -17.66 -14.69
CA SER A 102 -13.94 -17.69 -16.15
C SER A 102 -13.62 -16.32 -16.76
N ASP A 103 -14.15 -15.25 -16.15
CA ASP A 103 -13.88 -13.89 -16.61
C ASP A 103 -12.49 -13.43 -16.13
N ARG A 104 -11.54 -13.34 -17.08
CA ARG A 104 -10.17 -12.86 -16.84
C ARG A 104 -10.11 -11.44 -16.28
N ARG A 105 -11.05 -10.56 -16.66
CA ARG A 105 -11.11 -9.20 -16.11
C ARG A 105 -11.41 -9.27 -14.62
N ILE A 106 -12.41 -10.05 -14.22
CA ILE A 106 -12.77 -10.23 -12.82
C ILE A 106 -11.64 -10.92 -12.05
N GLN A 107 -11.05 -11.99 -12.61
CA GLN A 107 -9.90 -12.66 -12.00
C GLN A 107 -8.75 -11.69 -11.68
N ARG A 108 -8.44 -10.76 -12.61
CA ARG A 108 -7.43 -9.71 -12.38
C ARG A 108 -7.81 -8.77 -11.25
N LEU A 109 -9.09 -8.42 -11.10
CA LEU A 109 -9.57 -7.59 -9.99
C LEU A 109 -9.43 -8.30 -8.64
N PHE A 110 -9.72 -9.61 -8.58
CA PHE A 110 -9.45 -10.42 -7.39
C PHE A 110 -7.96 -10.42 -7.03
N VAL A 111 -7.08 -10.68 -8.00
CA VAL A 111 -5.63 -10.64 -7.77
C VAL A 111 -5.18 -9.26 -7.31
N ALA A 112 -5.67 -8.18 -7.93
CA ALA A 112 -5.35 -6.81 -7.56
C ALA A 112 -5.75 -6.51 -6.11
N LEU A 113 -6.93 -6.94 -5.68
CA LEU A 113 -7.42 -6.74 -4.32
C LEU A 113 -6.60 -7.55 -3.29
N LEU A 114 -6.33 -8.81 -3.60
CA LEU A 114 -5.59 -9.76 -2.73
C LEU A 114 -4.11 -9.42 -2.58
N THR A 115 -3.53 -8.71 -3.55
CA THR A 115 -2.12 -8.29 -3.57
C THR A 115 -1.94 -6.79 -3.41
N PHE A 116 -3.01 -6.07 -3.06
CA PHE A 116 -3.00 -4.63 -2.94
C PHE A 116 -1.98 -4.14 -1.89
N LEU A 117 -1.35 -3.01 -2.21
CA LEU A 117 -0.24 -2.40 -1.48
C LEU A 117 0.92 -3.35 -1.18
N ASN A 118 1.30 -4.16 -2.17
CA ASN A 118 2.54 -4.92 -2.11
C ASN A 118 3.77 -3.96 -2.02
N PRO A 119 4.97 -4.47 -1.66
CA PRO A 119 6.16 -3.62 -1.49
C PRO A 119 6.52 -2.74 -2.69
N ARG A 120 6.25 -3.20 -3.91
CA ARG A 120 6.51 -2.43 -5.14
C ARG A 120 5.51 -1.29 -5.30
N GLN A 121 4.25 -1.51 -4.96
CA GLN A 121 3.23 -0.47 -4.90
C GLN A 121 3.57 0.59 -3.86
N VAL A 122 4.05 0.21 -2.67
CA VAL A 122 4.54 1.17 -1.67
C VAL A 122 5.70 2.00 -2.22
N ALA A 123 6.65 1.38 -2.92
CA ALA A 123 7.76 2.09 -3.55
C ALA A 123 7.29 3.07 -4.64
N ILE A 124 6.30 2.71 -5.46
CA ILE A 124 5.67 3.61 -6.43
C ILE A 124 5.04 4.81 -5.72
N VAL A 125 4.30 4.58 -4.63
CA VAL A 125 3.68 5.67 -3.86
C VAL A 125 4.74 6.63 -3.31
N LEU A 126 5.80 6.12 -2.68
CA LEU A 126 6.88 6.96 -2.17
C LEU A 126 7.60 7.73 -3.28
N PHE A 127 7.80 7.11 -4.45
CA PHE A 127 8.33 7.79 -5.63
C PHE A 127 7.44 8.96 -6.05
N LEU A 128 6.12 8.77 -6.14
CA LEU A 128 5.19 9.82 -6.55
C LEU A 128 5.19 10.98 -5.54
N TYR A 129 5.23 10.70 -4.24
CA TYR A 129 5.35 11.74 -3.20
C TYR A 129 6.69 12.49 -3.26
N LYS A 130 7.75 11.83 -3.70
CA LYS A 130 9.04 12.50 -3.94
C LYS A 130 8.99 13.39 -5.18
N GLU A 131 8.36 12.93 -6.25
CA GLU A 131 8.14 13.73 -7.47
C GLU A 131 7.23 14.94 -7.22
N THR A 132 6.23 14.83 -6.35
CA THR A 132 5.38 15.99 -6.01
C THR A 132 6.20 17.06 -5.28
N ALA A 133 7.05 16.63 -4.35
CA ALA A 133 7.91 17.52 -3.58
C ALA A 133 8.91 18.27 -4.46
N SER A 134 9.48 17.62 -5.49
CA SER A 134 10.41 18.27 -6.41
C SER A 134 9.73 19.24 -7.40
N ARG A 135 8.41 19.11 -7.60
CA ARG A 135 7.63 19.88 -8.59
C ARG A 135 6.63 20.85 -7.96
N GLY A 136 6.97 21.45 -6.82
CA GLY A 136 6.17 22.50 -6.20
C GLY A 136 4.96 22.01 -5.41
N ASN A 137 4.95 20.75 -4.96
CA ASN A 137 3.90 20.16 -4.13
C ASN A 137 2.51 20.20 -4.78
N SER A 138 2.42 19.79 -6.04
CA SER A 138 1.14 19.58 -6.73
C SER A 138 0.54 18.20 -6.41
N PRO A 139 -0.79 18.09 -6.22
CA PRO A 139 -1.47 16.79 -6.13
C PRO A 139 -1.49 16.02 -7.46
N LEU A 140 -1.28 16.72 -8.58
CA LEU A 140 -1.15 16.14 -9.91
C LEU A 140 0.32 15.93 -10.26
N VAL A 141 0.64 14.72 -10.69
CA VAL A 141 2.02 14.26 -10.95
C VAL A 141 2.08 13.63 -12.32
N SER A 142 2.93 14.17 -13.18
CA SER A 142 3.22 13.57 -14.50
C SER A 142 4.58 12.89 -14.47
N PHE A 143 4.64 11.63 -14.88
CA PHE A 143 5.88 10.86 -14.90
C PHE A 143 5.94 9.92 -16.10
N ARG A 144 7.17 9.58 -16.51
CA ARG A 144 7.43 8.57 -17.53
C ARG A 144 7.54 7.20 -16.90
N SER A 145 6.96 6.20 -17.55
CA SER A 145 6.99 4.82 -17.07
C SER A 145 8.41 4.26 -16.93
N ASN A 146 9.30 4.63 -17.86
CA ASN A 146 10.69 4.20 -17.82
C ASN A 146 11.45 4.79 -16.63
N ASP A 147 11.24 6.07 -16.32
CA ASP A 147 11.89 6.75 -15.19
C ASP A 147 11.46 6.12 -13.86
N LEU A 148 10.16 5.78 -13.74
CA LEU A 148 9.66 5.05 -12.58
C LEU A 148 10.32 3.67 -12.46
N LEU A 149 10.45 2.91 -13.56
CA LEU A 149 11.13 1.60 -13.54
C LEU A 149 12.60 1.72 -13.12
N GLU A 150 13.31 2.74 -13.59
CA GLU A 150 14.69 3.03 -13.16
C GLU A 150 14.78 3.39 -11.68
N SER A 151 13.86 4.24 -11.20
CA SER A 151 13.79 4.60 -9.78
C SER A 151 13.50 3.40 -8.89
N LEU A 152 12.71 2.44 -9.39
CA LEU A 152 12.48 1.16 -8.73
C LEU A 152 13.68 0.21 -8.82
N GLY A 153 14.78 0.60 -9.49
CA GLY A 153 16.03 -0.15 -9.56
C GLY A 153 16.07 -1.20 -10.67
N TYR A 154 15.12 -1.18 -11.61
CA TYR A 154 15.17 -2.06 -12.78
C TYR A 154 16.20 -1.56 -13.80
N LYS A 155 16.81 -2.50 -14.52
CA LYS A 155 17.80 -2.20 -15.57
C LYS A 155 17.15 -2.30 -16.94
N ARG A 156 17.55 -1.40 -17.84
CA ARG A 156 17.17 -1.45 -19.26
C ARG A 156 17.75 -2.68 -19.94
N THR A 157 17.07 -3.17 -20.97
CA THR A 157 17.58 -4.16 -21.92
C THR A 157 18.63 -3.51 -22.84
N LYS A 158 19.33 -4.33 -23.64
CA LYS A 158 20.32 -3.83 -24.62
C LYS A 158 19.71 -2.84 -25.62
N ASP A 159 18.42 -3.02 -25.92
CA ASP A 159 17.67 -2.17 -26.85
C ASP A 159 17.15 -0.88 -26.19
N GLY A 160 17.59 -0.56 -24.97
CA GLY A 160 17.22 0.68 -24.26
C GLY A 160 15.83 0.67 -23.60
N GLY A 161 15.05 -0.39 -23.78
CA GLY A 161 13.71 -0.56 -23.18
C GLY A 161 13.71 -1.39 -21.90
N PHE A 162 12.52 -1.81 -21.47
CA PHE A 162 12.33 -2.78 -20.38
C PHE A 162 11.61 -4.03 -20.88
N THR A 163 11.85 -5.16 -20.22
CA THR A 163 11.18 -6.42 -20.60
C THR A 163 9.66 -6.30 -20.50
N ALA A 164 8.93 -6.98 -21.40
CA ALA A 164 7.46 -7.00 -21.41
C ALA A 164 6.87 -7.41 -20.04
N ARG A 165 7.54 -8.34 -19.34
CA ARG A 165 7.17 -8.77 -18.00
C ARG A 165 7.21 -7.61 -16.99
N MET A 166 8.28 -6.81 -16.97
CA MET A 166 8.41 -5.66 -16.07
C MET A 166 7.35 -4.60 -16.38
N ARG A 167 7.15 -4.32 -17.67
CA ARG A 167 6.13 -3.35 -18.12
C ARG A 167 4.73 -3.78 -17.71
N SER A 168 4.36 -5.03 -18.00
CA SER A 168 3.06 -5.60 -17.61
C SER A 168 2.86 -5.57 -16.09
N GLN A 169 3.91 -5.87 -15.33
CA GLN A 169 3.84 -5.84 -13.87
C GLN A 169 3.59 -4.43 -13.35
N LEU A 170 4.32 -3.42 -13.85
CA LEU A 170 4.12 -2.03 -13.45
C LEU A 170 2.71 -1.54 -13.82
N ASN A 171 2.19 -1.91 -15.01
CA ASN A 171 0.83 -1.56 -15.38
C ASN A 171 -0.18 -2.13 -14.37
N GLN A 172 -0.05 -3.40 -14.00
CA GLN A 172 -0.92 -4.02 -12.99
C GLN A 172 -0.85 -3.28 -11.64
N ASP A 173 0.32 -2.84 -11.21
CA ASP A 173 0.45 -2.09 -9.95
C ASP A 173 -0.22 -0.72 -10.01
N LEU A 174 -0.01 0.03 -11.10
CA LEU A 174 -0.63 1.34 -11.31
C LEU A 174 -2.15 1.22 -11.40
N VAL A 175 -2.66 0.24 -12.15
CA VAL A 175 -4.09 -0.03 -12.26
C VAL A 175 -4.70 -0.42 -10.90
N ALA A 176 -4.01 -1.25 -10.11
CA ALA A 176 -4.48 -1.61 -8.78
C ALA A 176 -4.51 -0.39 -7.84
N LEU A 177 -3.47 0.45 -7.84
CA LEU A 177 -3.44 1.71 -7.07
C LEU A 177 -4.53 2.70 -7.51
N HIS A 178 -4.89 2.69 -8.80
CA HIS A 178 -5.94 3.51 -9.38
C HIS A 178 -7.36 3.05 -9.01
N ARG A 179 -7.62 1.73 -9.09
CA ARG A 179 -8.97 1.16 -9.02
C ARG A 179 -9.42 0.77 -7.61
N THR A 180 -8.48 0.46 -6.72
CA THR A 180 -8.83 0.03 -5.35
C THR A 180 -9.09 1.25 -4.48
N GLU A 181 -10.31 1.36 -4.01
CA GLU A 181 -10.73 2.34 -3.02
C GLU A 181 -10.42 1.81 -1.62
N LEU A 182 -9.94 2.71 -0.76
CA LEU A 182 -9.79 2.51 0.67
C LEU A 182 -10.94 3.22 1.38
N VAL A 183 -11.73 2.43 2.10
CA VAL A 183 -12.83 2.91 2.92
C VAL A 183 -12.45 2.72 4.38
N PHE A 184 -12.46 3.80 5.15
CA PHE A 184 -12.14 3.78 6.57
C PHE A 184 -12.95 4.85 7.30
N ALA A 185 -13.22 4.60 8.58
CA ALA A 185 -13.99 5.50 9.42
C ALA A 185 -13.14 6.04 10.56
N GLN A 186 -13.35 7.32 10.89
CA GLN A 186 -12.75 7.96 12.07
C GLN A 186 -13.87 8.51 12.96
N SER A 187 -13.65 8.47 14.28
CA SER A 187 -14.55 9.12 15.23
C SER A 187 -14.56 10.62 14.99
N LEU A 188 -15.75 11.21 14.95
CA LEU A 188 -15.96 12.64 14.76
C LEU A 188 -16.69 13.18 15.99
N ASN A 189 -15.93 13.85 16.87
CA ASN A 189 -16.49 14.52 18.04
C ASN A 189 -17.29 15.75 17.59
N LYS A 190 -18.62 15.71 17.75
CA LYS A 190 -19.53 16.83 17.50
C LYS A 190 -20.12 17.31 18.83
N GLY A 191 -19.28 17.95 19.65
CA GLY A 191 -19.68 18.41 20.98
C GLY A 191 -20.02 17.24 21.90
N LYS A 192 -21.31 17.10 22.29
CA LYS A 192 -21.81 16.00 23.13
C LYS A 192 -22.12 14.71 22.37
N GLN A 193 -22.15 14.75 21.03
CA GLN A 193 -22.44 13.58 20.20
C GLN A 193 -21.16 13.05 19.55
N VAL A 194 -21.01 11.72 19.55
CA VAL A 194 -19.96 11.03 18.80
C VAL A 194 -20.57 10.60 17.47
N GLY A 195 -20.08 11.19 16.37
CA GLY A 195 -20.38 10.75 15.01
C GLY A 195 -19.23 9.95 14.40
N ALA A 196 -19.40 9.53 13.15
CA ALA A 196 -18.34 8.92 12.36
C ALA A 196 -18.15 9.69 11.04
N LYS A 197 -16.90 9.94 10.65
CA LYS A 197 -16.53 10.40 9.31
C LYS A 197 -16.02 9.20 8.53
N VAL A 198 -16.76 8.80 7.51
CA VAL A 198 -16.33 7.76 6.56
C VAL A 198 -15.60 8.44 5.41
N THR A 199 -14.38 8.00 5.14
CA THR A 199 -13.55 8.48 4.03
C THR A 199 -13.41 7.37 3.00
N ILE A 200 -13.57 7.73 1.72
CA ILE A 200 -13.41 6.84 0.57
C ILE A 200 -12.40 7.51 -0.36
N LYS A 201 -11.22 6.92 -0.52
CA LYS A 201 -10.15 7.43 -1.40
C LYS A 201 -9.41 6.25 -2.02
N SER A 202 -9.06 6.32 -3.30
CA SER A 202 -7.96 5.52 -3.85
C SER A 202 -6.62 6.15 -3.45
N ILE A 203 -5.53 5.40 -3.62
CA ILE A 203 -4.20 5.97 -3.34
C ILE A 203 -3.82 7.00 -4.40
N LEU A 204 -4.14 6.70 -5.66
CA LEU A 204 -4.01 7.61 -6.78
C LEU A 204 -5.18 7.43 -7.76
N ARG A 205 -5.40 8.40 -8.63
CA ARG A 205 -6.26 8.28 -9.81
C ARG A 205 -5.49 8.66 -11.06
N ILE A 206 -5.45 7.78 -12.05
CA ILE A 206 -4.95 8.12 -13.38
C ILE A 206 -5.94 9.10 -14.02
N ARG A 207 -5.44 10.24 -14.47
CA ARG A 207 -6.22 11.28 -15.16
C ARG A 207 -6.10 11.16 -16.66
N ASP A 208 -4.87 10.95 -17.11
CA ASP A 208 -4.51 10.77 -18.51
C ASP A 208 -3.25 9.91 -18.61
N TYR A 209 -3.03 9.38 -19.81
CA TYR A 209 -1.84 8.64 -20.18
C TYR A 209 -1.48 8.94 -21.62
N GLU A 210 -0.20 8.82 -21.95
CA GLU A 210 0.34 9.11 -23.29
C GLU A 210 1.06 7.89 -23.86
N ILE A 211 0.92 7.68 -25.17
CA ILE A 211 1.60 6.65 -25.94
C ILE A 211 2.32 7.37 -27.09
N ASP A 212 3.65 7.38 -27.09
CA ASP A 212 4.40 8.23 -28.00
C ASP A 212 4.45 7.68 -29.43
N ASN A 213 4.58 6.35 -29.55
CA ASN A 213 4.85 5.67 -30.81
C ASN A 213 3.68 4.75 -31.20
N VAL A 214 2.49 5.34 -31.35
CA VAL A 214 1.29 4.62 -31.78
C VAL A 214 1.45 4.09 -33.22
N PRO A 215 1.13 2.80 -33.48
CA PRO A 215 1.19 2.25 -34.83
C PRO A 215 0.16 2.94 -35.75
N ARG A 216 0.39 2.93 -37.06
CA ARG A 216 -0.48 3.61 -38.05
C ARG A 216 -1.96 3.17 -37.99
N ASN A 217 -2.24 1.97 -37.48
CA ASN A 217 -3.58 1.41 -37.31
C ASN A 217 -4.09 1.50 -35.87
N PHE A 218 -3.55 2.40 -35.04
CA PHE A 218 -4.01 2.59 -33.68
C PHE A 218 -5.47 3.09 -33.67
N ASP A 219 -6.34 2.31 -33.04
CA ASP A 219 -7.75 2.62 -32.93
C ASP A 219 -7.98 3.57 -31.75
N LEU A 220 -8.11 4.87 -32.05
CA LEU A 220 -8.40 5.91 -31.06
C LEU A 220 -9.73 5.65 -30.33
N ALA A 221 -10.73 5.06 -30.99
CA ALA A 221 -12.02 4.76 -30.36
C ALA A 221 -11.88 3.63 -29.33
N LYS A 222 -10.94 2.70 -29.55
CA LYS A 222 -10.56 1.65 -28.58
C LYS A 222 -9.38 2.03 -27.69
N ALA A 223 -8.85 3.26 -27.78
CA ALA A 223 -7.76 3.70 -26.90
C ALA A 223 -8.13 3.49 -25.42
N ALA A 224 -9.39 3.75 -25.05
CA ALA A 224 -9.90 3.49 -23.70
C ALA A 224 -9.78 2.02 -23.25
N ASP A 225 -9.73 1.06 -24.18
CA ASP A 225 -9.56 -0.38 -23.90
C ASP A 225 -8.08 -0.75 -23.70
N TYR A 226 -7.11 0.09 -24.09
CA TYR A 226 -5.66 -0.16 -23.93
C TYR A 226 -5.17 -0.09 -22.48
N THR A 227 -6.06 -0.06 -21.49
CA THR A 227 -5.75 -0.23 -20.05
C THR A 227 -5.00 -1.54 -19.71
N TYR A 228 -4.83 -2.44 -20.67
CA TYR A 228 -4.08 -3.69 -20.53
C TYR A 228 -2.55 -3.53 -20.67
N GLU A 229 -2.07 -2.46 -21.29
CA GLU A 229 -0.65 -2.22 -21.50
C GLU A 229 -0.14 -0.99 -20.73
N LEU A 230 1.17 -0.97 -20.48
CA LEU A 230 1.83 0.15 -19.83
C LEU A 230 2.02 1.28 -20.84
N ALA A 231 1.42 2.45 -20.57
CA ALA A 231 1.63 3.68 -21.35
C ALA A 231 3.04 4.25 -21.15
N ASP A 232 3.46 5.17 -22.00
CA ASP A 232 4.80 5.76 -21.92
C ASP A 232 4.89 6.86 -20.86
N ALA A 233 3.80 7.61 -20.68
CA ALA A 233 3.64 8.59 -19.59
C ALA A 233 2.26 8.49 -18.95
N TYR A 234 2.18 8.94 -17.70
CA TYR A 234 0.94 9.07 -16.95
C TYR A 234 0.89 10.42 -16.24
N THR A 235 -0.30 11.00 -16.16
CA THR A 235 -0.63 12.01 -15.16
C THR A 235 -1.59 11.41 -14.14
N VAL A 236 -1.23 11.49 -12.87
CA VAL A 236 -2.00 10.92 -11.76
C VAL A 236 -2.30 11.98 -10.70
N ALA A 237 -3.50 11.90 -10.10
CA ALA A 237 -3.87 12.63 -8.90
C ALA A 237 -3.61 11.77 -7.67
N LEU A 238 -2.88 12.28 -6.68
CA LEU A 238 -2.71 11.64 -5.37
C LEU A 238 -3.87 12.04 -4.45
N GLU A 239 -4.82 11.13 -4.16
CA GLU A 239 -6.06 11.53 -3.48
C GLU A 239 -5.91 11.78 -1.96
N PHE A 240 -4.81 11.31 -1.37
CA PHE A 240 -4.43 11.64 0.00
C PHE A 240 -3.59 12.91 0.10
N PHE A 241 -3.27 13.56 -1.02
CA PHE A 241 -2.37 14.71 -0.99
C PHE A 241 -3.10 15.99 -0.58
N ASP A 242 -2.65 16.60 0.52
CA ASP A 242 -3.26 17.80 1.12
C ASP A 242 -2.80 19.15 0.50
N GLY A 243 -2.07 19.13 -0.62
CA GLY A 243 -1.74 20.34 -1.38
C GLY A 243 -0.53 21.12 -0.86
N PRO A 244 -0.31 22.35 -1.35
CA PRO A 244 0.61 23.33 -0.76
C PRO A 244 0.11 23.85 0.61
N SER A 245 -1.21 23.83 0.83
CA SER A 245 -1.87 24.29 2.07
C SER A 245 -1.83 23.25 3.19
N ARG A 246 -0.82 22.38 3.24
CA ARG A 246 -0.76 21.24 4.17
C ARG A 246 -1.03 21.70 5.59
N THR A 247 -1.96 21.04 6.26
CA THR A 247 -2.40 21.35 7.62
C THR A 247 -1.39 20.94 8.70
N GLY A 248 -0.16 20.58 8.31
CA GLY A 248 0.83 19.96 9.18
C GLY A 248 0.68 18.44 9.30
N ASP A 249 -0.36 17.82 8.73
CA ASP A 249 -0.57 16.37 8.86
C ASP A 249 0.32 15.54 7.91
N TYR A 250 1.63 15.48 8.16
CA TYR A 250 2.57 14.70 7.35
C TYR A 250 3.80 14.23 8.12
N VAL A 251 4.52 13.26 7.54
CA VAL A 251 5.86 12.87 7.99
C VAL A 251 6.88 13.07 6.87
N LEU A 252 8.03 13.63 7.21
CA LEU A 252 9.14 13.84 6.27
C LEU A 252 9.98 12.56 6.16
N PHE A 253 10.02 12.02 4.95
CA PHE A 253 10.88 10.91 4.56
C PHE A 253 12.19 11.45 3.94
N PRO A 254 13.35 10.85 4.24
CA PRO A 254 14.60 11.30 3.64
C PRO A 254 14.64 10.96 2.15
N ASN A 255 15.18 11.86 1.33
CA ASN A 255 15.35 11.64 -0.12
C ASN A 255 16.26 10.44 -0.44
N SER A 256 17.11 10.05 0.51
CA SER A 256 17.99 8.87 0.45
C SER A 256 17.28 7.55 0.78
N ILE A 257 15.95 7.54 0.98
CA ILE A 257 15.22 6.31 1.25
C ILE A 257 15.39 5.33 0.07
N GLU A 258 15.88 4.14 0.37
CA GLU A 258 16.04 3.10 -0.63
C GLU A 258 14.72 2.34 -0.80
N ALA A 259 14.00 2.66 -1.88
CA ALA A 259 12.77 1.98 -2.30
C ALA A 259 12.98 1.03 -3.51
N ARG A 260 14.24 0.79 -3.88
CA ARG A 260 14.62 -0.09 -4.98
C ARG A 260 14.13 -1.51 -4.73
N GLN A 261 13.57 -2.13 -5.75
CA GLN A 261 13.07 -3.50 -5.71
C GLN A 261 14.23 -4.48 -5.92
N LYS A 262 14.39 -5.45 -5.01
CA LYS A 262 15.35 -6.53 -5.21
C LYS A 262 14.90 -7.41 -6.38
N SER A 263 15.78 -7.58 -7.37
CA SER A 263 15.54 -8.47 -8.51
C SER A 263 15.80 -9.94 -8.13
N GLY A 264 14.81 -10.81 -8.32
CA GLY A 264 14.92 -12.25 -8.04
C GLY A 264 14.49 -12.68 -6.60
N GLY A 265 14.06 -13.94 -6.47
CA GLY A 265 13.63 -14.69 -5.28
C GLY A 265 13.48 -13.95 -3.93
N ASN A 266 12.25 -13.93 -3.40
CA ASN A 266 11.83 -13.35 -2.10
C ASN A 266 11.70 -11.81 -1.99
N ALA A 267 11.33 -11.15 -3.09
CA ALA A 267 10.61 -9.86 -3.04
C ALA A 267 9.27 -9.91 -2.27
N LYS A 268 8.84 -11.08 -1.81
CA LYS A 268 7.58 -11.29 -1.06
C LYS A 268 7.52 -10.54 0.27
N HIS A 269 8.65 -10.15 0.85
CA HIS A 269 8.64 -9.54 2.17
C HIS A 269 9.71 -8.45 2.32
N ASP A 270 9.35 -7.22 1.93
CA ASP A 270 10.10 -6.03 2.34
C ASP A 270 9.75 -5.66 3.78
N TYR A 271 10.19 -6.50 4.73
CA TYR A 271 9.96 -6.28 6.15
C TYR A 271 10.55 -4.95 6.63
N LYS A 272 11.63 -4.48 5.99
CA LYS A 272 12.27 -3.20 6.31
C LYS A 272 11.31 -2.05 6.03
N MET A 273 10.81 -1.97 4.78
CA MET A 273 9.88 -0.90 4.41
C MET A 273 8.58 -1.01 5.18
N LYS A 274 8.04 -2.22 5.37
CA LYS A 274 6.82 -2.41 6.19
C LYS A 274 7.02 -1.92 7.63
N LEU A 275 8.15 -2.26 8.27
CA LEU A 275 8.43 -1.81 9.63
C LEU A 275 8.61 -0.29 9.66
N LEU A 276 9.35 0.28 8.71
CA LEU A 276 9.57 1.71 8.61
C LEU A 276 8.24 2.48 8.45
N VAL A 277 7.40 2.08 7.50
CA VAL A 277 6.08 2.69 7.28
C VAL A 277 5.20 2.55 8.51
N TYR A 278 5.23 1.38 9.18
CA TYR A 278 4.47 1.19 10.41
C TYR A 278 4.97 2.11 11.53
N LEU A 279 6.28 2.17 11.79
CA LEU A 279 6.84 3.08 12.80
C LEU A 279 6.49 4.53 12.51
N VAL A 280 6.65 4.97 11.26
CA VAL A 280 6.32 6.33 10.83
C VAL A 280 4.83 6.65 10.99
N SER A 281 3.95 5.70 10.67
CA SER A 281 2.52 5.81 10.96
C SER A 281 2.29 6.05 12.45
N ARG A 282 2.88 5.21 13.32
CA ARG A 282 2.74 5.32 14.77
C ARG A 282 3.35 6.62 15.32
N MET A 283 4.41 7.16 14.74
CA MET A 283 4.94 8.49 15.13
C MET A 283 3.91 9.61 15.02
N LYS A 284 2.96 9.50 14.08
CA LYS A 284 1.91 10.50 13.90
C LYS A 284 0.72 10.26 14.83
N TRP A 285 0.36 9.00 15.03
CA TRP A 285 -0.92 8.63 15.66
C TRP A 285 -0.79 8.22 17.14
N ASP A 286 0.38 7.80 17.60
CA ASP A 286 0.59 7.39 18.99
C ASP A 286 1.16 8.50 19.85
N LYS A 287 0.83 8.44 21.14
CA LYS A 287 1.50 9.22 22.17
C LYS A 287 2.87 8.61 22.48
N LEU A 288 3.92 9.43 22.44
CA LEU A 288 5.25 9.02 22.83
C LEU A 288 5.35 8.84 24.35
N SER A 289 5.93 7.72 24.79
CA SER A 289 6.36 7.54 26.17
C SER A 289 7.59 8.42 26.43
N ASP A 290 7.58 9.13 27.55
CA ASP A 290 8.65 10.05 27.97
C ASP A 290 9.02 11.09 26.90
N GLY A 291 8.07 11.41 26.00
CA GLY A 291 8.25 12.35 24.91
C GLY A 291 9.20 11.89 23.78
N GLN A 292 9.75 10.67 23.84
CA GLN A 292 10.81 10.22 22.92
C GLN A 292 10.68 8.78 22.42
N TYR A 293 9.86 7.95 23.08
CA TYR A 293 9.79 6.52 22.79
C TYR A 293 8.43 6.08 22.24
N LEU A 294 8.47 5.30 21.16
CA LEU A 294 7.31 4.54 20.71
C LEU A 294 7.29 3.17 21.39
N LEU A 295 6.15 2.83 22.01
CA LEU A 295 5.95 1.55 22.68
C LEU A 295 4.91 0.73 21.93
N ILE A 296 5.36 -0.31 21.23
CA ILE A 296 4.50 -1.12 20.38
C ILE A 296 4.53 -2.57 20.86
N SER A 297 3.38 -3.22 20.92
CA SER A 297 3.33 -4.64 21.27
C SER A 297 4.03 -5.52 20.21
N LYS A 298 4.85 -6.47 20.68
CA LYS A 298 5.62 -7.38 19.82
C LYS A 298 4.71 -8.22 18.92
N ARG A 299 3.57 -8.67 19.45
CA ARG A 299 2.56 -9.42 18.70
C ARG A 299 2.11 -8.64 17.47
N TYR A 300 1.95 -7.32 17.59
CA TYR A 300 1.49 -6.45 16.52
C TYR A 300 2.54 -6.15 15.48
N LEU A 301 3.80 -6.00 15.91
CA LEU A 301 4.91 -5.91 14.98
C LEU A 301 4.97 -7.17 14.12
N LEU A 302 4.87 -8.36 14.72
CA LEU A 302 4.85 -9.61 13.97
C LEU A 302 3.66 -9.67 13.01
N LYS A 303 2.47 -9.28 13.48
CA LYS A 303 1.24 -9.27 12.68
C LYS A 303 1.31 -8.31 11.49
N ASN A 304 1.66 -7.04 11.70
CA ASN A 304 1.74 -6.01 10.66
C ASN A 304 2.92 -6.24 9.68
N LEU A 305 3.93 -7.00 10.08
CA LEU A 305 4.99 -7.46 9.19
C LEU A 305 4.64 -8.74 8.42
N ASP A 306 3.45 -9.33 8.63
CA ASP A 306 3.06 -10.65 8.13
C ASP A 306 4.05 -11.78 8.54
N LEU A 307 4.69 -11.64 9.70
CA LEU A 307 5.53 -12.68 10.33
C LEU A 307 4.66 -13.67 11.10
N LEU A 308 3.88 -14.44 10.34
CA LEU A 308 2.81 -15.32 10.83
C LEU A 308 3.16 -16.81 10.80
N GLY A 309 4.45 -17.15 10.64
CA GLY A 309 4.89 -18.54 10.62
C GLY A 309 4.70 -19.22 11.96
N SER A 310 4.45 -20.54 11.98
CA SER A 310 4.34 -21.32 13.22
C SER A 310 5.62 -21.35 14.06
N ASN A 311 6.79 -21.05 13.45
CA ASN A 311 8.07 -20.97 14.15
C ASN A 311 8.30 -19.56 14.75
N ASN A 312 7.90 -19.39 16.00
CA ASN A 312 8.05 -18.15 16.75
C ASN A 312 9.52 -17.67 16.86
N SER A 313 10.48 -18.59 16.99
CA SER A 313 11.90 -18.26 17.06
C SER A 313 12.39 -17.61 15.76
N ARG A 314 12.01 -18.20 14.62
CA ARG A 314 12.34 -17.65 13.29
C ARG A 314 11.70 -16.27 13.08
N ASN A 315 10.43 -16.10 13.44
CA ASN A 315 9.75 -14.80 13.31
C ASN A 315 10.43 -13.73 14.15
N HIS A 316 10.81 -14.08 15.38
CA HIS A 316 11.54 -13.20 16.29
C HIS A 316 12.93 -12.82 15.73
N GLN A 317 13.67 -13.78 15.17
CA GLN A 317 14.96 -13.51 14.52
C GLN A 317 14.81 -12.56 13.34
N ILE A 318 13.79 -12.74 12.49
CA ILE A 318 13.54 -11.85 11.35
C ILE A 318 13.23 -10.44 11.85
N LEU A 319 12.31 -10.30 12.82
CA LEU A 319 11.97 -9.00 13.42
C LEU A 319 13.23 -8.27 13.92
N TRP A 320 14.06 -8.92 14.74
CA TRP A 320 15.26 -8.27 15.27
C TRP A 320 16.32 -7.98 14.22
N ARG A 321 16.46 -8.83 13.20
CA ARG A 321 17.32 -8.53 12.04
C ARG A 321 16.85 -7.27 11.32
N THR A 322 15.54 -7.13 11.11
CA THR A 322 14.94 -5.93 10.48
C THR A 322 15.15 -4.68 11.34
N ILE A 323 14.97 -4.77 12.66
CA ILE A 323 15.23 -3.66 13.59
C ILE A 323 16.70 -3.25 13.55
N LYS A 324 17.63 -4.21 13.63
CA LYS A 324 19.08 -3.94 13.53
C LYS A 324 19.45 -3.28 12.20
N GLN A 325 18.81 -3.67 11.10
CA GLN A 325 19.00 -3.01 9.81
C GLN A 325 18.56 -1.54 9.86
N LEU A 326 17.39 -1.23 10.42
CA LEU A 326 16.92 0.15 10.58
C LEU A 326 17.81 0.98 11.52
N ILE A 327 18.41 0.35 12.53
CA ILE A 327 19.44 0.97 13.38
C ILE A 327 20.70 1.27 12.58
N GLY A 328 21.22 0.31 11.83
CA GLY A 328 22.42 0.49 10.99
C GLY A 328 22.23 1.55 9.89
N GLU A 329 21.00 1.68 9.36
CA GLU A 329 20.64 2.74 8.43
C GLU A 329 20.34 4.08 9.15
N GLY A 330 20.28 4.12 10.49
CA GLY A 330 20.10 5.35 11.27
C GLY A 330 18.65 5.87 11.35
N TYR A 331 17.64 5.05 11.04
CA TYR A 331 16.23 5.40 11.24
C TYR A 331 15.79 5.24 12.71
N ILE A 332 16.43 4.31 13.42
CA ILE A 332 16.18 4.00 14.83
C ILE A 332 17.51 4.21 15.56
N LEU A 333 17.50 4.93 16.68
CA LEU A 333 18.68 5.10 17.53
C LEU A 333 18.89 3.89 18.44
N LYS A 334 17.80 3.39 19.02
CA LYS A 334 17.81 2.24 19.93
C LYS A 334 16.46 1.52 19.90
N ALA A 335 16.49 0.21 20.13
CA ALA A 335 15.29 -0.59 20.39
C ALA A 335 15.55 -1.58 21.52
N GLN A 336 14.57 -1.80 22.39
CA GLN A 336 14.65 -2.78 23.48
C GLN A 336 13.32 -3.49 23.73
N GLU A 337 13.37 -4.79 24.01
CA GLU A 337 12.19 -5.54 24.45
C GLU A 337 11.95 -5.27 25.93
N LEU A 338 10.72 -4.90 26.27
CA LEU A 338 10.28 -4.66 27.64
C LEU A 338 9.32 -5.77 28.06
N PRO A 339 9.43 -6.28 29.30
CA PRO A 339 8.43 -7.16 29.86
C PRO A 339 7.12 -6.37 30.00
N GLY A 340 6.02 -6.90 29.48
CA GLY A 340 4.71 -6.28 29.67
C GLY A 340 3.80 -7.11 30.58
N LYS A 341 2.72 -6.47 31.03
CA LYS A 341 1.69 -7.11 31.85
C LYS A 341 1.06 -8.27 31.06
N ARG A 342 0.69 -9.37 31.74
CA ARG A 342 0.01 -10.55 31.15
C ARG A 342 0.77 -11.22 29.98
N LYS A 343 2.11 -11.25 30.03
CA LYS A 343 2.99 -11.84 28.98
C LYS A 343 2.94 -11.14 27.61
N MET A 344 2.33 -9.95 27.51
CA MET A 344 2.38 -9.15 26.28
C MET A 344 3.66 -8.33 26.26
N THR A 345 4.71 -8.82 25.61
CA THR A 345 5.96 -8.06 25.50
C THR A 345 5.79 -6.86 24.55
N LYS A 346 6.37 -5.73 24.94
CA LYS A 346 6.41 -4.52 24.11
C LYS A 346 7.83 -4.30 23.63
N ILE A 347 7.98 -3.70 22.46
CA ILE A 347 9.26 -3.19 21.98
C ILE A 347 9.21 -1.67 22.08
N GLN A 348 10.18 -1.11 22.80
CA GLN A 348 10.41 0.31 22.87
C GLN A 348 11.36 0.71 21.75
N PHE A 349 10.96 1.68 20.94
CA PHE A 349 11.78 2.26 19.88
C PHE A 349 12.11 3.72 20.20
N GLN A 350 13.38 4.07 20.07
CA GLN A 350 13.84 5.45 20.01
C GLN A 350 14.06 5.81 18.55
N ILE A 351 13.14 6.56 17.95
CA ILE A 351 13.25 6.98 16.56
C ILE A 351 14.31 8.07 16.42
N ASN A 352 15.04 8.08 15.31
CA ASN A 352 15.96 9.18 15.00
C ASN A 352 15.20 10.39 14.41
N PRO A 353 15.00 11.48 15.18
CA PRO A 353 14.29 12.66 14.71
C PRO A 353 15.07 13.42 13.61
N GLU A 354 16.38 13.20 13.48
CA GLU A 354 17.14 13.85 12.42
C GLU A 354 16.77 13.28 11.05
N LYS A 355 16.39 12.00 11.00
CA LYS A 355 16.11 11.24 9.78
C LYS A 355 14.61 11.12 9.47
N LEU A 356 13.76 10.96 10.49
CA LEU A 356 12.31 10.90 10.35
C LEU A 356 11.70 12.01 11.20
N ARG A 357 11.04 12.98 10.56
CA ARG A 357 10.47 14.15 11.24
C ARG A 357 8.96 14.14 11.09
N CYS A 358 8.27 13.99 12.21
CA CYS A 358 6.84 14.23 12.31
C CYS A 358 6.61 15.74 12.44
N ARG A 359 5.67 16.31 11.69
CA ARG A 359 5.28 17.71 11.78
C ARG A 359 3.81 17.86 12.15
#